data_AF-A0A2A2RGU2-F1
#
_entry.id   AF-A0A2A2RGU2-F1
#
_cell.length_a   1.000
_cell.length_b   1.000
_cell.length_c   1.000
_cell.angle_alpha   90.00
_cell.angle_beta   90.00
_cell.angle_gamma   90.00
#
_symmetry.space_group_name_H-M   'P 1'
#
loop_
_entity.id
_entity.type
_entity.pdbx_description
1 polymer ?
#
loop_
_entity_poly.entity_id
_entity_poly.type
_entity_poly.pdbx_seq_one_letter_code
_entity_poly.pdbx_strand_id
1 'polypeptide(L)'
;MAFLQACRVEKQWPEEKWLSRHSALLAGEWIPTFEELEHGARMAWRNNARCIGRLFWPSLQVRDLRHVSDPDEVYAALLDHLTVGTNKGKIQPLATIFAPADAEGPVVRIWNHQLLSYAGYEQPDGSIIGDPKNRDFTREAMRLGWKGDGTRFDLLPIVIQKRGEAPRVYPPPTEQAMEVPLTHPQFPWFAELGLKWYVIPVLSDMNLSVGGMNFPAAPFNGWYMGTEIGSRDLGDAGRYHVLPVIAAKMGLDTARSSSMWLDRALVELNASVLHSFEIAGARIVDHHRASSEFMEFTAREMKAGRAVSADWSWIVPPMSGSATPVFHQQWTDLHVLPDFISQPKAWENFRGN
;
A
#
# COMPACT_ATOMS: atom_id res chain seq x y z
N MET A 1 -20.20 8.88 17.54
CA MET A 1 -20.12 10.14 18.32
C MET A 1 -18.75 10.80 18.23
N ALA A 2 -17.69 10.16 18.75
CA ALA A 2 -16.34 10.75 18.80
C ALA A 2 -15.83 11.27 17.45
N PHE A 3 -16.07 10.53 16.36
CA PHE A 3 -15.73 10.96 15.00
C PHE A 3 -16.39 12.29 14.61
N LEU A 4 -17.70 12.46 14.84
CA LEU A 4 -18.40 13.71 14.52
C LEU A 4 -17.93 14.88 15.39
N GLN A 5 -17.55 14.62 16.65
CA GLN A 5 -16.95 15.65 17.50
C GLN A 5 -15.60 16.10 16.94
N ALA A 6 -14.76 15.16 16.48
CA ALA A 6 -13.51 15.49 15.80
C ALA A 6 -13.76 16.30 14.53
N CYS A 7 -14.70 15.89 13.67
CA CYS A 7 -15.10 16.66 12.50
C CYS A 7 -15.53 18.08 12.87
N ARG A 8 -16.40 18.25 13.88
CA ARG A 8 -16.87 19.57 14.33
C ARG A 8 -15.70 20.48 14.70
N VAL A 9 -14.75 19.98 15.48
CA VAL A 9 -13.60 20.75 15.95
C VAL A 9 -12.63 21.06 14.81
N GLU A 10 -12.20 20.03 14.06
CA GLU A 10 -11.17 20.17 13.04
C GLU A 10 -11.65 20.94 11.80
N LYS A 11 -12.94 20.82 11.44
CA LYS A 11 -13.57 21.54 10.32
C LYS A 11 -14.30 22.82 10.76
N GLN A 12 -14.30 23.15 12.05
CA GLN A 12 -14.96 24.34 12.62
C GLN A 12 -16.43 24.46 12.20
N TRP A 13 -17.19 23.37 12.35
CA TRP A 13 -18.59 23.38 11.93
C TRP A 13 -19.45 24.36 12.75
N PRO A 14 -20.40 25.06 12.11
CA PRO A 14 -21.38 25.86 12.82
C PRO A 14 -22.30 24.97 13.68
N GLU A 15 -22.89 25.55 14.72
CA GLU A 15 -23.74 24.85 15.68
C GLU A 15 -24.92 24.15 15.02
N GLU A 16 -25.57 24.80 14.05
CA GLU A 16 -26.68 24.23 13.27
C GLU A 16 -26.29 22.92 12.59
N LYS A 17 -25.13 22.89 11.93
CA LYS A 17 -24.62 21.67 11.29
C LYS A 17 -24.34 20.59 12.33
N TRP A 18 -23.68 20.95 13.43
CA TRP A 18 -23.44 19.99 14.52
C TRP A 18 -24.75 19.37 15.02
N LEU A 19 -25.77 20.19 15.31
CA LEU A 19 -27.07 19.71 15.81
C LEU A 19 -27.75 18.79 14.79
N SER A 20 -27.75 19.17 13.51
CA SER A 20 -28.30 18.35 12.43
C SER A 20 -27.61 16.99 12.32
N ARG A 21 -26.28 16.96 12.25
CA ARG A 21 -25.50 15.72 12.13
C ARG A 21 -25.62 14.85 13.39
N HIS A 22 -25.61 15.46 14.56
CA HIS A 22 -25.77 14.78 15.85
C HIS A 22 -27.17 14.16 15.99
N SER A 23 -28.22 14.88 15.60
CA SER A 23 -29.60 14.37 15.61
C SER A 23 -29.75 13.15 14.69
N ALA A 24 -29.22 13.22 13.46
CA ALA A 24 -29.22 12.09 12.53
C ALA A 24 -28.52 10.85 13.11
N LEU A 25 -27.41 11.04 13.85
CA LEU A 25 -26.73 9.95 14.53
C LEU A 25 -27.59 9.32 15.63
N LEU A 26 -28.27 10.13 16.45
CA LEU A 26 -29.15 9.64 17.51
C LEU A 26 -30.39 8.92 16.98
N ALA A 27 -30.88 9.33 15.80
CA ALA A 27 -31.99 8.68 15.11
C ALA A 27 -31.60 7.37 14.41
N GLY A 28 -30.30 7.05 14.31
CA GLY A 28 -29.82 5.88 13.54
C GLY A 28 -29.84 6.09 12.03
N GLU A 29 -29.99 7.33 11.57
CA GLU A 29 -30.11 7.71 10.15
C GLU A 29 -28.81 8.30 9.59
N TRP A 30 -27.75 8.35 10.41
CA TRP A 30 -26.49 8.96 10.00
C TRP A 30 -25.76 8.11 8.95
N ILE A 31 -25.61 8.72 7.77
CA ILE A 31 -24.69 8.29 6.71
C ILE A 31 -23.69 9.43 6.50
N PRO A 32 -22.38 9.15 6.41
CA PRO A 32 -21.36 10.17 6.18
C PRO A 32 -21.68 11.04 4.96
N THR A 33 -21.59 12.35 5.10
CA THR A 33 -21.48 13.22 3.92
C THR A 33 -20.14 12.97 3.22
N PHE A 34 -19.97 13.49 2.01
CA PHE A 34 -18.66 13.43 1.34
C PHE A 34 -17.56 14.12 2.18
N GLU A 35 -17.85 15.27 2.79
CA GLU A 35 -16.88 15.97 3.66
C GLU A 35 -16.47 15.14 4.87
N GLU A 36 -17.42 14.44 5.49
CA GLU A 36 -17.15 13.52 6.60
C GLU A 36 -16.32 12.33 6.11
N LEU A 37 -16.68 11.71 4.98
CA LEU A 37 -15.93 10.59 4.41
C LEU A 37 -14.49 10.98 4.05
N GLU A 38 -14.32 12.12 3.37
CA GLU A 38 -13.03 12.66 2.98
C GLU A 38 -12.14 12.91 4.20
N HIS A 39 -12.70 13.55 5.24
CA HIS A 39 -11.98 13.79 6.47
C HIS A 39 -11.65 12.49 7.21
N GLY A 40 -12.58 11.54 7.23
CA GLY A 40 -12.39 10.21 7.83
C GLY A 40 -11.27 9.42 7.17
N ALA A 41 -11.19 9.40 5.84
CA ALA A 41 -10.11 8.73 5.11
C ALA A 41 -8.75 9.41 5.34
N ARG A 42 -8.73 10.74 5.40
CA ARG A 42 -7.52 11.51 5.77
C ARG A 42 -7.06 11.23 7.19
N MET A 43 -7.99 11.19 8.15
CA MET A 43 -7.71 10.80 9.54
C MET A 43 -7.23 9.36 9.61
N ALA A 44 -7.78 8.45 8.81
CA ALA A 44 -7.35 7.06 8.77
C ALA A 44 -5.87 6.94 8.36
N TRP A 45 -5.45 7.67 7.34
CA TRP A 45 -4.02 7.73 7.00
C TRP A 45 -3.18 8.39 8.11
N ARG A 46 -3.64 9.51 8.70
CA ARG A 46 -2.98 10.18 9.84
C ARG A 46 -2.76 9.23 11.03
N ASN A 47 -3.75 8.39 11.29
CA ASN A 47 -3.80 7.51 12.46
C ASN A 47 -3.01 6.20 12.27
N ASN A 48 -2.76 5.79 11.03
CA ASN A 48 -2.19 4.49 10.73
C ASN A 48 -0.79 4.31 11.33
N ALA A 49 -0.67 3.42 12.32
CA ALA A 49 0.55 3.23 13.11
C ALA A 49 1.74 2.70 12.29
N ARG A 50 1.48 2.11 11.12
CA ARG A 50 2.46 1.41 10.28
C ARG A 50 2.93 2.24 9.08
N CYS A 51 2.45 3.47 8.94
CA CYS A 51 2.79 4.34 7.82
C CYS A 51 3.81 5.42 8.23
N ILE A 52 5.00 5.43 7.63
CA ILE A 52 6.00 6.49 7.84
C ILE A 52 5.67 7.78 7.07
N GLY A 53 4.98 7.68 5.92
CA GLY A 53 4.69 8.79 5.01
C GLY A 53 3.57 9.75 5.44
N ARG A 54 3.27 9.86 6.73
CA ARG A 54 2.06 10.54 7.25
C ARG A 54 2.11 12.06 7.23
N LEU A 55 3.26 12.69 6.98
CA LEU A 55 3.36 14.15 6.86
C LEU A 55 2.38 14.74 5.83
N PHE A 56 2.06 13.96 4.80
CA PHE A 56 1.21 14.35 3.67
C PHE A 56 -0.26 13.96 3.84
N TRP A 57 -0.68 13.48 5.02
CA TRP A 57 -2.07 13.03 5.24
C TRP A 57 -3.17 14.01 4.77
N PRO A 58 -3.03 15.35 4.86
CA PRO A 58 -4.05 16.28 4.38
C PRO A 58 -4.19 16.32 2.86
N SER A 59 -3.19 15.88 2.10
CA SER A 59 -3.18 15.94 0.64
C SER A 59 -3.87 14.75 -0.04
N LEU A 60 -4.35 13.77 0.73
CA LEU A 60 -5.11 12.63 0.20
C LEU A 60 -6.33 13.13 -0.56
N GLN A 61 -6.39 12.79 -1.84
CA GLN A 61 -7.59 12.94 -2.64
C GLN A 61 -8.50 11.74 -2.40
N VAL A 62 -9.81 11.98 -2.31
CA VAL A 62 -10.80 10.94 -2.01
C VAL A 62 -11.84 10.93 -3.11
N ARG A 63 -11.97 9.77 -3.77
CA ARG A 63 -13.04 9.48 -4.73
C ARG A 63 -14.17 8.76 -4.02
N ASP A 64 -15.33 9.39 -3.98
CA ASP A 64 -16.54 8.85 -3.38
C ASP A 64 -17.31 8.03 -4.41
N LEU A 65 -17.09 6.71 -4.39
CA LEU A 65 -17.77 5.73 -5.24
C LEU A 65 -18.61 4.77 -4.39
N ARG A 66 -19.18 5.26 -3.28
CA ARG A 66 -20.00 4.44 -2.36
C ARG A 66 -21.27 3.86 -3.00
N HIS A 67 -21.68 4.39 -4.14
CA HIS A 67 -22.79 3.90 -4.94
C HIS A 67 -22.38 2.74 -5.88
N VAL A 68 -21.08 2.55 -6.11
CA VAL A 68 -20.55 1.54 -7.03
C VAL A 68 -20.32 0.24 -6.29
N SER A 69 -20.92 -0.82 -6.81
CA SER A 69 -20.74 -2.20 -6.32
C SER A 69 -20.69 -3.25 -7.42
N ASP A 70 -21.07 -2.90 -8.66
CA ASP A 70 -20.96 -3.80 -9.79
C ASP A 70 -19.48 -4.07 -10.11
N PRO A 71 -19.07 -5.34 -10.26
CA PRO A 71 -17.67 -5.69 -10.50
C PRO A 71 -17.03 -4.99 -11.71
N ASP A 72 -17.78 -4.74 -12.79
CA ASP A 72 -17.24 -4.14 -14.02
C ASP A 72 -16.99 -2.63 -13.82
N GLU A 73 -17.91 -1.95 -13.13
CA GLU A 73 -17.75 -0.55 -12.73
C GLU A 73 -16.60 -0.38 -11.71
N VAL A 74 -16.46 -1.32 -10.77
CA VAL A 74 -15.35 -1.35 -9.81
C VAL A 74 -14.04 -1.49 -10.56
N TYR A 75 -13.92 -2.45 -11.48
CA TYR A 75 -12.70 -2.64 -12.27
C TYR A 75 -12.32 -1.38 -13.06
N ALA A 76 -13.28 -0.76 -13.76
CA ALA A 76 -13.04 0.49 -14.47
C ALA A 76 -12.53 1.61 -13.54
N ALA A 77 -13.11 1.73 -12.34
CA ALA A 77 -12.68 2.71 -11.35
C ALA A 77 -11.27 2.42 -10.79
N LEU A 78 -10.86 1.16 -10.70
CA LEU A 78 -9.51 0.76 -10.29
C LEU A 78 -8.46 1.09 -11.36
N LEU A 79 -8.77 0.88 -12.65
CA LEU A 79 -7.90 1.31 -13.74
C LEU A 79 -7.70 2.84 -13.73
N ASP A 80 -8.80 3.58 -13.57
CA ASP A 80 -8.74 5.03 -13.44
C ASP A 80 -7.95 5.47 -12.19
N HIS A 81 -8.08 4.75 -11.07
CA HIS A 81 -7.26 5.00 -9.88
C HIS A 81 -5.77 4.87 -10.18
N LEU A 82 -5.35 3.83 -10.90
CA LEU A 82 -3.96 3.65 -11.30
C LEU A 82 -3.49 4.77 -12.22
N THR A 83 -4.30 5.19 -13.19
CA THR A 83 -3.95 6.30 -14.09
C THR A 83 -3.81 7.63 -13.34
N VAL A 84 -4.81 8.00 -12.53
CA VAL A 84 -4.82 9.25 -11.77
C VAL A 84 -3.75 9.26 -10.68
N GLY A 85 -3.61 8.17 -9.93
CA GLY A 85 -2.61 8.03 -8.88
C GLY A 85 -1.19 8.06 -9.44
N THR A 86 -0.93 7.39 -10.57
CA THR A 86 0.40 7.36 -11.20
C THR A 86 0.79 8.72 -11.76
N ASN A 87 -0.14 9.44 -12.39
CA ASN A 87 0.06 10.80 -12.89
C ASN A 87 1.41 11.00 -13.62
N LYS A 88 1.72 10.09 -14.56
CA LYS A 88 2.96 10.11 -15.35
C LYS A 88 4.24 10.16 -14.47
N GLY A 89 4.26 9.38 -13.40
CA GLY A 89 5.37 9.31 -12.43
C GLY A 89 5.26 10.32 -11.27
N LYS A 90 4.43 11.35 -11.37
CA LYS A 90 4.22 12.35 -10.30
C LYS A 90 3.15 11.88 -9.32
N ILE A 91 3.46 10.78 -8.62
CA ILE A 91 2.51 10.03 -7.79
C ILE A 91 1.69 10.93 -6.85
N GLN A 92 0.36 10.78 -6.93
CA GLN A 92 -0.62 11.49 -6.12
C GLN A 92 -1.19 10.55 -5.04
N PRO A 93 -1.28 10.98 -3.76
CA PRO A 93 -2.02 10.24 -2.76
C PRO A 93 -3.51 10.24 -3.10
N LEU A 94 -4.06 9.05 -3.33
CA LEU A 94 -5.45 8.85 -3.73
C LEU A 94 -6.05 7.72 -2.92
N ALA A 95 -7.31 7.87 -2.53
CA ALA A 95 -8.16 6.80 -2.02
C ALA A 95 -9.44 6.75 -2.86
N THR A 96 -9.89 5.55 -3.23
CA THR A 96 -11.19 5.33 -3.87
C THR A 96 -12.03 4.47 -2.97
N ILE A 97 -13.18 4.99 -2.52
CA ILE A 97 -14.00 4.36 -1.49
C ILE A 97 -15.27 3.83 -2.14
N PHE A 98 -15.41 2.50 -2.19
CA PHE A 98 -16.60 1.82 -2.72
C PHE A 98 -17.68 1.64 -1.64
N ALA A 99 -18.73 0.88 -1.98
CA ALA A 99 -19.87 0.65 -1.10
C ALA A 99 -19.47 0.19 0.32
N PRO A 100 -20.09 0.76 1.37
CA PRO A 100 -19.88 0.31 2.74
C PRO A 100 -20.39 -1.12 2.95
N ALA A 101 -19.91 -1.77 4.01
CA ALA A 101 -20.56 -2.97 4.52
C ALA A 101 -21.94 -2.62 5.11
N ASP A 102 -22.89 -3.54 4.97
CA ASP A 102 -24.20 -3.48 5.60
C ASP A 102 -24.34 -4.59 6.67
N ALA A 103 -25.57 -4.86 7.13
CA ALA A 103 -25.85 -5.86 8.15
C ALA A 103 -25.45 -7.29 7.72
N GLU A 104 -25.33 -7.57 6.42
CA GLU A 104 -24.89 -8.86 5.87
C GLU A 104 -23.38 -8.90 5.58
N GLY A 105 -22.68 -7.78 5.81
CA GLY A 105 -21.24 -7.65 5.62
C GLY A 105 -20.85 -6.89 4.34
N PRO A 106 -19.64 -7.11 3.79
CA PRO A 106 -19.17 -6.42 2.60
C PRO A 106 -20.08 -6.64 1.39
N VAL A 107 -20.42 -5.56 0.67
CA VAL A 107 -21.14 -5.66 -0.62
C VAL A 107 -20.18 -6.07 -1.75
N VAL A 108 -18.98 -5.49 -1.74
CA VAL A 108 -17.92 -5.78 -2.72
C VAL A 108 -16.57 -5.94 -2.01
N ARG A 109 -15.73 -6.83 -2.53
CA ARG A 109 -14.36 -7.07 -2.09
C ARG A 109 -13.43 -7.14 -3.29
N ILE A 110 -12.25 -6.54 -3.14
CA ILE A 110 -11.09 -6.76 -4.02
C ILE A 110 -10.24 -7.82 -3.36
N TRP A 111 -9.91 -8.88 -4.08
CA TRP A 111 -9.15 -10.01 -3.51
C TRP A 111 -7.64 -9.71 -3.46
N ASN A 112 -7.16 -8.90 -4.38
CA ASN A 112 -5.77 -8.49 -4.47
C ASN A 112 -5.35 -7.69 -3.23
N HIS A 113 -4.16 -8.00 -2.71
CA HIS A 113 -3.55 -7.20 -1.66
C HIS A 113 -3.13 -5.82 -2.17
N GLN A 114 -2.51 -5.78 -3.35
CA GLN A 114 -2.22 -4.57 -4.10
C GLN A 114 -2.76 -4.66 -5.52
N LEU A 115 -3.14 -3.52 -6.12
CA LEU A 115 -3.64 -3.51 -7.50
C LEU A 115 -2.56 -3.88 -8.52
N LEU A 116 -1.30 -3.55 -8.23
CA LEU A 116 -0.13 -4.01 -8.96
C LEU A 116 0.66 -4.94 -8.06
N SER A 117 0.95 -6.14 -8.55
CA SER A 117 1.78 -7.14 -7.89
C SER A 117 2.22 -8.17 -8.91
N TYR A 118 3.42 -8.70 -8.76
CA TYR A 118 3.92 -9.76 -9.63
C TYR A 118 3.51 -11.14 -9.13
N ALA A 119 3.25 -12.05 -10.05
CA ALA A 119 2.89 -13.43 -9.77
C ALA A 119 4.06 -14.23 -9.17
N GLY A 120 3.74 -15.31 -8.46
CA GLY A 120 4.69 -16.28 -7.92
C GLY A 120 4.31 -17.70 -8.30
N TYR A 121 5.10 -18.33 -9.16
CA TYR A 121 4.85 -19.67 -9.69
C TYR A 121 5.73 -20.70 -9.02
N GLU A 122 5.13 -21.54 -8.17
CA GLU A 122 5.80 -22.69 -7.57
C GLU A 122 6.14 -23.74 -8.64
N GLN A 123 7.40 -24.15 -8.67
CA GLN A 123 7.94 -25.14 -9.59
C GLN A 123 7.91 -26.54 -8.95
N PRO A 124 8.02 -27.62 -9.75
CA PRO A 124 8.03 -28.99 -9.23
C PRO A 124 9.15 -29.29 -8.22
N ASP A 125 10.27 -28.56 -8.29
CA ASP A 125 11.41 -28.70 -7.37
C ASP A 125 11.27 -27.86 -6.08
N GLY A 126 10.15 -27.16 -5.92
CA GLY A 126 9.87 -26.28 -4.78
C GLY A 126 10.44 -24.86 -4.91
N SER A 127 11.17 -24.55 -5.99
CA SER A 127 11.57 -23.18 -6.30
C SER A 127 10.36 -22.33 -6.74
N ILE A 128 10.49 -21.00 -6.70
CA ILE A 128 9.44 -20.09 -7.12
C ILE A 128 10.00 -19.15 -8.20
N ILE A 129 9.32 -19.08 -9.34
CA ILE A 129 9.56 -18.05 -10.36
C ILE A 129 8.66 -16.84 -10.04
N GLY A 130 9.25 -15.65 -9.97
CA GLY A 130 8.52 -14.42 -9.64
C GLY A 130 8.54 -14.12 -8.15
N ASP A 131 7.42 -13.70 -7.59
CA ASP A 131 7.32 -13.23 -6.21
C ASP A 131 6.71 -14.28 -5.25
N PRO A 132 7.52 -14.88 -4.34
CA PRO A 132 7.03 -15.82 -3.34
C PRO A 132 5.88 -15.31 -2.47
N LYS A 133 5.81 -14.00 -2.18
CA LYS A 133 4.73 -13.41 -1.38
C LYS A 133 3.36 -13.67 -1.99
N ASN A 134 3.29 -13.73 -3.31
CA ASN A 134 2.05 -13.83 -4.06
C ASN A 134 1.74 -15.26 -4.53
N ARG A 135 2.52 -16.27 -4.11
CA ARG A 135 2.35 -17.68 -4.54
C ARG A 135 0.91 -18.17 -4.39
N ASP A 136 0.33 -18.01 -3.19
CA ASP A 136 -0.99 -18.57 -2.91
C ASP A 136 -2.10 -17.85 -3.68
N PHE A 137 -2.00 -16.52 -3.82
CA PHE A 137 -2.95 -15.75 -4.63
C PHE A 137 -2.80 -16.03 -6.13
N THR A 138 -1.57 -16.22 -6.61
CA THR A 138 -1.29 -16.64 -8.00
C THR A 138 -1.97 -17.96 -8.31
N ARG A 139 -1.87 -18.94 -7.40
CA ARG A 139 -2.54 -20.24 -7.51
C ARG A 139 -4.06 -20.08 -7.58
N GLU A 140 -4.64 -19.21 -6.75
CA GLU A 140 -6.07 -18.97 -6.76
C GLU A 140 -6.53 -18.28 -8.04
N ALA A 141 -5.80 -17.26 -8.53
CA ALA A 141 -6.08 -16.63 -9.81
C ALA A 141 -6.05 -17.64 -10.97
N MET A 142 -5.06 -18.55 -10.98
CA MET A 142 -4.97 -19.62 -11.97
C MET A 142 -6.13 -20.62 -11.87
N ARG A 143 -6.60 -20.95 -10.66
CA ARG A 143 -7.79 -21.78 -10.43
C ARG A 143 -9.06 -21.15 -11.00
N LEU A 144 -9.14 -19.82 -10.97
CA LEU A 144 -10.22 -19.05 -11.59
C LEU A 144 -10.05 -18.85 -13.10
N GLY A 145 -9.05 -19.47 -13.73
CA GLY A 145 -8.86 -19.49 -15.18
C GLY A 145 -7.88 -18.45 -15.72
N TRP A 146 -7.24 -17.64 -14.87
CA TRP A 146 -6.14 -16.78 -15.32
C TRP A 146 -4.92 -17.61 -15.73
N LYS A 147 -4.21 -17.16 -16.76
CA LYS A 147 -2.97 -17.77 -17.23
C LYS A 147 -1.94 -16.68 -17.41
N GLY A 148 -0.89 -16.70 -16.60
CA GLY A 148 0.29 -15.87 -16.81
C GLY A 148 1.32 -16.51 -17.74
N ASP A 149 2.37 -15.76 -18.05
CA ASP A 149 3.43 -16.15 -18.99
C ASP A 149 4.53 -17.00 -18.32
N GLY A 150 4.50 -17.12 -16.99
CA GLY A 150 5.48 -17.88 -16.21
C GLY A 150 6.80 -17.12 -16.03
N THR A 151 6.80 -15.78 -16.09
CA THR A 151 8.03 -14.99 -15.95
C THR A 151 8.22 -14.44 -14.54
N ARG A 152 9.40 -13.84 -14.30
CA ARG A 152 9.75 -13.21 -13.01
C ARG A 152 8.87 -12.01 -12.64
N PHE A 153 8.22 -11.40 -13.63
CA PHE A 153 7.53 -10.12 -13.46
C PHE A 153 6.21 -10.08 -14.25
N ASP A 154 5.43 -11.15 -14.17
CA ASP A 154 4.07 -11.17 -14.70
C ASP A 154 3.13 -10.42 -13.74
N LEU A 155 2.45 -9.39 -14.23
CA LEU A 155 1.43 -8.71 -13.43
C LEU A 155 0.23 -9.64 -13.20
N LEU A 156 -0.22 -9.70 -11.95
CA LEU A 156 -1.41 -10.45 -11.56
C LEU A 156 -2.70 -9.81 -12.12
N PRO A 157 -3.75 -10.62 -12.36
CA PRO A 157 -5.06 -10.11 -12.73
C PRO A 157 -5.70 -9.41 -11.53
N ILE A 158 -6.72 -8.57 -11.79
CA ILE A 158 -7.56 -8.04 -10.72
C ILE A 158 -8.74 -8.98 -10.52
N VAL A 159 -8.98 -9.40 -9.27
CA VAL A 159 -10.11 -10.27 -8.92
C VAL A 159 -11.06 -9.52 -7.99
N ILE A 160 -12.30 -9.34 -8.43
CA ILE A 160 -13.35 -8.61 -7.71
C ILE A 160 -14.51 -9.54 -7.45
N GLN A 161 -15.07 -9.46 -6.24
CA GLN A 161 -16.20 -10.25 -5.84
C GLN A 161 -17.29 -9.35 -5.25
N LYS A 162 -18.49 -9.44 -5.84
CA LYS A 162 -19.71 -8.90 -5.26
C LYS A 162 -20.41 -10.00 -4.44
N ARG A 163 -21.01 -9.62 -3.32
CA ARG A 163 -21.70 -10.55 -2.41
C ARG A 163 -22.78 -11.33 -3.16
N GLY A 164 -22.82 -12.64 -2.95
CA GLY A 164 -23.77 -13.55 -3.61
C GLY A 164 -23.39 -13.93 -5.04
N GLU A 165 -22.31 -13.36 -5.60
CA GLU A 165 -21.81 -13.66 -6.95
C GLU A 165 -20.46 -14.41 -6.88
N ALA A 166 -20.16 -15.15 -7.95
CA ALA A 166 -18.81 -15.70 -8.15
C ALA A 166 -17.80 -14.56 -8.38
N PRO A 167 -16.53 -14.70 -7.96
CA PRO A 167 -15.50 -13.73 -8.26
C PRO A 167 -15.30 -13.61 -9.78
N ARG A 168 -15.13 -12.37 -10.26
CA ARG A 168 -14.77 -12.10 -11.65
C ARG A 168 -13.29 -11.79 -11.74
N VAL A 169 -12.63 -12.40 -12.72
CA VAL A 169 -11.21 -12.20 -13.01
C VAL A 169 -11.09 -11.24 -14.20
N TYR A 170 -10.40 -10.14 -13.98
CA TYR A 170 -10.14 -9.14 -15.01
C TYR A 170 -8.68 -9.19 -15.47
N PRO A 171 -8.38 -8.78 -16.71
CA PRO A 171 -7.02 -8.74 -17.21
C PRO A 171 -6.09 -7.93 -16.29
N PRO A 172 -4.80 -8.30 -16.19
CA PRO A 172 -3.79 -7.48 -15.54
C PRO A 172 -3.80 -6.05 -16.08
N PRO A 173 -3.64 -5.03 -15.25
CA PRO A 173 -3.69 -3.61 -15.66
C PRO A 173 -2.38 -3.16 -16.32
N THR A 174 -1.92 -3.87 -17.35
CA THR A 174 -0.62 -3.68 -17.99
C THR A 174 -0.48 -2.29 -18.60
N GLU A 175 -1.55 -1.72 -19.18
CA GLU A 175 -1.52 -0.38 -19.77
C GLU A 175 -1.37 0.73 -18.71
N GLN A 176 -1.88 0.50 -17.50
CA GLN A 176 -1.82 1.44 -16.39
C GLN A 176 -0.56 1.26 -15.53
N ALA A 177 0.12 0.12 -15.66
CA ALA A 177 1.32 -0.21 -14.91
C ALA A 177 2.56 0.47 -15.50
N MET A 178 2.89 1.66 -14.97
CA MET A 178 4.20 2.25 -15.21
C MET A 178 5.25 1.48 -14.42
N GLU A 179 6.14 0.78 -15.11
CA GLU A 179 7.27 0.02 -14.55
C GLU A 179 8.60 0.71 -14.86
N VAL A 180 9.54 0.62 -13.92
CA VAL A 180 10.90 1.17 -14.05
C VAL A 180 11.90 0.01 -14.10
N PRO A 181 12.63 -0.17 -15.22
CA PRO A 181 13.77 -1.08 -15.24
C PRO A 181 14.88 -0.54 -14.35
N LEU A 182 15.50 -1.40 -13.53
CA LEU A 182 16.51 -0.98 -12.58
C LEU A 182 17.91 -0.99 -13.22
N THR A 183 18.58 0.14 -13.13
CA THR A 183 19.97 0.36 -13.50
C THR A 183 20.76 0.90 -12.30
N HIS A 184 22.09 0.94 -12.41
CA HIS A 184 22.94 1.42 -11.34
C HIS A 184 23.88 2.53 -11.83
N PRO A 185 24.09 3.63 -11.08
CA PRO A 185 24.91 4.75 -11.52
C PRO A 185 26.39 4.39 -11.73
N GLN A 186 26.88 3.34 -11.05
CA GLN A 186 28.29 2.93 -11.08
C GLN A 186 28.52 1.53 -11.66
N PHE A 187 27.46 0.72 -11.80
CA PHE A 187 27.57 -0.68 -12.19
C PHE A 187 26.75 -0.95 -13.46
N PRO A 188 27.34 -0.78 -14.66
CA PRO A 188 26.63 -0.99 -15.92
C PRO A 188 26.00 -2.37 -16.05
N TRP A 189 26.64 -3.41 -15.50
CA TRP A 189 26.14 -4.79 -15.49
C TRP A 189 24.81 -4.96 -14.75
N PHE A 190 24.38 -3.98 -13.94
CA PHE A 190 23.15 -4.09 -13.17
C PHE A 190 21.91 -4.19 -14.08
N ALA A 191 21.94 -3.51 -15.24
CA ALA A 191 20.87 -3.58 -16.23
C ALA A 191 20.66 -5.01 -16.78
N GLU A 192 21.72 -5.83 -16.82
CA GLU A 192 21.66 -7.22 -17.29
C GLU A 192 20.89 -8.13 -16.32
N LEU A 193 20.68 -7.71 -15.06
CA LEU A 193 19.87 -8.48 -14.10
C LEU A 193 18.38 -8.51 -14.48
N GLY A 194 17.95 -7.61 -15.37
CA GLY A 194 16.58 -7.50 -15.84
C GLY A 194 15.56 -7.24 -14.72
N LEU A 195 15.99 -6.57 -13.64
CA LEU A 195 15.10 -6.20 -12.54
C LEU A 195 14.23 -5.02 -12.97
N LYS A 196 12.97 -5.02 -12.54
CA LYS A 196 12.05 -3.90 -12.73
C LYS A 196 11.04 -3.84 -11.59
N TRP A 197 10.44 -2.68 -11.37
CA TRP A 197 9.36 -2.52 -10.39
C TRP A 197 8.32 -1.52 -10.85
N TYR A 198 7.05 -1.72 -10.48
CA TYR A 198 5.98 -0.77 -10.74
C TYR A 198 6.08 0.45 -9.81
N VAL A 199 5.69 1.63 -10.28
CA VAL A 199 6.00 2.90 -9.58
C VAL A 199 5.03 3.29 -8.46
N ILE A 200 3.84 2.68 -8.41
CA ILE A 200 2.76 3.08 -7.50
C ILE A 200 2.35 1.92 -6.57
N PRO A 201 2.47 2.07 -5.24
CA PRO A 201 2.00 1.08 -4.27
C PRO A 201 0.53 1.34 -3.90
N VAL A 202 -0.41 0.70 -4.59
CA VAL A 202 -1.85 0.77 -4.22
C VAL A 202 -2.23 -0.44 -3.38
N LEU A 203 -2.49 -0.25 -2.09
CA LEU A 203 -3.10 -1.29 -1.24
C LEU A 203 -4.60 -1.36 -1.53
N SER A 204 -5.17 -2.56 -1.61
CA SER A 204 -6.57 -2.77 -2.03
C SER A 204 -7.39 -3.70 -1.17
N ASP A 205 -6.78 -4.42 -0.23
CA ASP A 205 -7.46 -5.39 0.66
C ASP A 205 -7.69 -4.88 2.08
N MET A 206 -7.44 -3.60 2.37
CA MET A 206 -7.68 -3.00 3.68
C MET A 206 -9.12 -2.48 3.81
N ASN A 207 -9.65 -2.52 5.03
CA ASN A 207 -10.96 -1.95 5.36
C ASN A 207 -10.77 -0.55 5.95
N LEU A 208 -11.40 0.46 5.35
CA LEU A 208 -11.45 1.79 5.94
C LEU A 208 -12.58 1.83 6.99
N SER A 209 -12.25 2.10 8.25
CA SER A 209 -13.21 2.23 9.35
C SER A 209 -13.38 3.69 9.74
N VAL A 210 -14.60 4.25 9.53
CA VAL A 210 -14.91 5.66 9.78
C VAL A 210 -16.23 5.77 10.55
N GLY A 211 -16.18 6.34 11.75
CA GLY A 211 -17.39 6.65 12.52
C GLY A 211 -18.27 5.45 12.87
N GLY A 212 -17.72 4.23 12.87
CA GLY A 212 -18.44 2.98 13.07
C GLY A 212 -18.90 2.28 11.78
N MET A 213 -18.77 2.93 10.63
CA MET A 213 -18.98 2.30 9.32
C MET A 213 -17.68 1.68 8.80
N ASN A 214 -17.84 0.59 8.06
CA ASN A 214 -16.74 -0.12 7.41
C ASN A 214 -16.87 -0.01 5.89
N PHE A 215 -15.76 0.26 5.22
CA PHE A 215 -15.63 0.30 3.77
C PHE A 215 -14.58 -0.76 3.35
N PRO A 216 -15.01 -2.01 3.12
CA PRO A 216 -14.12 -3.15 2.91
C PRO A 216 -13.37 -3.13 1.56
N ALA A 217 -13.77 -2.26 0.64
CA ALA A 217 -13.08 -2.00 -0.62
C ALA A 217 -12.78 -0.50 -0.68
N ALA A 218 -11.59 -0.13 -0.22
CA ALA A 218 -11.14 1.25 -0.16
C ALA A 218 -9.67 1.39 -0.61
N PRO A 219 -9.33 1.03 -1.87
CA PRO A 219 -7.96 1.08 -2.33
C PRO A 219 -7.35 2.47 -2.21
N PHE A 220 -6.10 2.52 -1.75
CA PHE A 220 -5.38 3.77 -1.53
C PHE A 220 -3.88 3.63 -1.79
N ASN A 221 -3.24 4.74 -2.12
CA ASN A 221 -1.80 4.79 -2.36
C ASN A 221 -1.14 6.05 -1.78
N GLY A 222 0.14 5.90 -1.47
CA GLY A 222 1.11 6.98 -1.43
C GLY A 222 2.12 6.79 -2.57
N TRP A 223 3.38 7.02 -2.28
CA TRP A 223 4.51 6.63 -3.13
C TRP A 223 5.50 5.80 -2.31
N TYR A 224 6.36 5.07 -3.00
CA TYR A 224 7.35 4.21 -2.36
C TYR A 224 8.38 5.00 -1.54
N MET A 225 8.77 4.43 -0.40
CA MET A 225 10.09 4.57 0.19
C MET A 225 11.01 3.51 -0.44
N GLY A 226 12.21 3.89 -0.88
CA GLY A 226 13.08 3.01 -1.68
C GLY A 226 13.42 1.66 -1.04
N THR A 227 13.44 1.59 0.29
CA THR A 227 13.72 0.36 1.05
C THR A 227 12.58 -0.64 1.01
N GLU A 228 11.36 -0.24 0.65
CA GLU A 228 10.27 -1.18 0.37
C GLU A 228 10.63 -2.05 -0.83
N ILE A 229 11.15 -1.45 -1.91
CA ILE A 229 11.53 -2.18 -3.12
C ILE A 229 12.90 -2.85 -2.93
N GLY A 230 13.92 -2.06 -2.62
CA GLY A 230 15.31 -2.52 -2.58
C GLY A 230 15.55 -3.53 -1.47
N SER A 231 15.18 -3.18 -0.23
CA SER A 231 15.46 -4.04 0.92
C SER A 231 14.45 -5.16 1.09
N ARG A 232 13.15 -4.89 0.95
CA ARG A 232 12.11 -5.89 1.20
C ARG A 232 11.81 -6.71 -0.03
N ASP A 233 11.29 -6.08 -1.09
CA ASP A 233 10.78 -6.82 -2.25
C ASP A 233 11.88 -7.57 -3.00
N LEU A 234 13.00 -6.90 -3.29
CA LEU A 234 14.11 -7.48 -4.03
C LEU A 234 15.13 -8.18 -3.13
N GLY A 235 15.37 -7.62 -1.93
CA GLY A 235 16.44 -8.05 -1.03
C GLY A 235 16.11 -9.24 -0.12
N ASP A 236 14.87 -9.35 0.38
CA ASP A 236 14.50 -10.38 1.36
C ASP A 236 14.72 -11.79 0.79
N ALA A 237 15.28 -12.69 1.61
CA ALA A 237 15.50 -14.08 1.25
C ALA A 237 14.21 -14.86 0.97
N GLY A 238 13.10 -14.45 1.60
CA GLY A 238 11.77 -15.00 1.33
C GLY A 238 11.03 -14.32 0.17
N ARG A 239 11.71 -13.48 -0.61
CA ARG A 239 11.14 -12.75 -1.77
C ARG A 239 12.00 -13.02 -3.01
N TYR A 240 12.40 -12.00 -3.77
CA TYR A 240 13.21 -12.19 -4.98
C TYR A 240 14.68 -12.55 -4.68
N HIS A 241 15.15 -12.33 -3.45
CA HIS A 241 16.47 -12.75 -2.95
C HIS A 241 17.65 -12.45 -3.90
N VAL A 242 17.75 -11.23 -4.42
CA VAL A 242 18.77 -10.91 -5.45
C VAL A 242 20.17 -10.59 -4.89
N LEU A 243 20.30 -10.45 -3.57
CA LEU A 243 21.56 -10.04 -2.92
C LEU A 243 22.76 -10.96 -3.22
N PRO A 244 22.65 -12.30 -3.25
CA PRO A 244 23.78 -13.16 -3.60
C PRO A 244 24.31 -12.91 -5.02
N VAL A 245 23.41 -12.63 -5.97
CA VAL A 245 23.77 -12.36 -7.37
C VAL A 245 24.50 -11.02 -7.47
N ILE A 246 24.01 -9.99 -6.79
CA ILE A 246 24.64 -8.67 -6.71
C ILE A 246 26.04 -8.78 -6.08
N ALA A 247 26.15 -9.48 -4.96
CA ALA A 247 27.43 -9.68 -4.27
C ALA A 247 28.47 -10.40 -5.14
N ALA A 248 28.05 -11.41 -5.89
CA ALA A 248 28.91 -12.10 -6.84
C ALA A 248 29.39 -11.18 -7.98
N LYS A 249 28.48 -10.39 -8.57
CA LYS A 249 28.82 -9.40 -9.62
C LYS A 249 29.73 -8.27 -9.11
N MET A 250 29.66 -7.95 -7.82
CA MET A 250 30.55 -7.01 -7.13
C MET A 250 31.90 -7.62 -6.71
N GLY A 251 32.09 -8.94 -6.85
CA GLY A 251 33.31 -9.63 -6.43
C GLY A 251 33.51 -9.67 -4.90
N LEU A 252 32.41 -9.71 -4.13
CA LEU A 252 32.46 -9.75 -2.67
C LEU A 252 32.77 -11.16 -2.14
N ASP A 253 33.49 -11.25 -1.03
CA ASP A 253 33.68 -12.51 -0.28
C ASP A 253 32.36 -12.91 0.40
N THR A 254 31.62 -13.84 -0.19
CA THR A 254 30.34 -14.35 0.34
C THR A 254 30.50 -15.53 1.30
N ALA A 255 31.73 -16.02 1.52
CA ALA A 255 31.98 -17.20 2.35
C ALA A 255 31.80 -16.92 3.85
N ARG A 256 31.93 -15.66 4.28
CA ARG A 256 31.87 -15.25 5.69
C ARG A 256 30.92 -14.07 5.87
N SER A 257 30.01 -14.14 6.84
CA SER A 257 29.12 -13.03 7.17
C SER A 257 29.88 -11.77 7.62
N SER A 258 31.04 -11.95 8.28
CA SER A 258 31.88 -10.84 8.74
C SER A 258 32.50 -9.99 7.63
N SER A 259 32.42 -10.40 6.36
CA SER A 259 32.79 -9.55 5.22
C SER A 259 31.76 -8.45 4.94
N MET A 260 30.59 -8.52 5.59
CA MET A 260 29.46 -7.62 5.44
C MET A 260 28.94 -7.58 3.99
N TRP A 261 29.07 -8.69 3.27
CA TRP A 261 28.70 -8.73 1.85
C TRP A 261 27.20 -8.48 1.63
N LEU A 262 26.33 -8.92 2.55
CA LEU A 262 24.90 -8.66 2.51
C LEU A 262 24.62 -7.17 2.61
N ASP A 263 25.20 -6.50 3.62
CA ASP A 263 25.04 -5.07 3.85
C ASP A 263 25.52 -4.24 2.65
N ARG A 264 26.68 -4.61 2.09
CA ARG A 264 27.25 -3.94 0.92
C ARG A 264 26.36 -4.12 -0.32
N ALA A 265 25.92 -5.33 -0.61
CA ALA A 265 25.02 -5.58 -1.75
C ALA A 265 23.65 -4.90 -1.56
N LEU A 266 23.15 -4.83 -0.33
CA LEU A 266 21.88 -4.20 0.01
C LEU A 266 21.91 -2.68 -0.20
N VAL A 267 23.03 -2.03 0.14
CA VAL A 267 23.24 -0.60 -0.12
C VAL A 267 23.17 -0.31 -1.62
N GLU A 268 23.91 -1.06 -2.44
CA GLU A 268 23.93 -0.85 -3.90
C GLU A 268 22.59 -1.19 -4.55
N LEU A 269 21.86 -2.19 -4.04
CA LEU A 269 20.50 -2.48 -4.50
C LEU A 269 19.56 -1.30 -4.23
N ASN A 270 19.60 -0.71 -3.04
CA ASN A 270 18.77 0.46 -2.73
C ASN A 270 19.19 1.70 -3.55
N ALA A 271 20.48 1.89 -3.78
CA ALA A 271 20.98 2.95 -4.66
C ALA A 271 20.47 2.78 -6.09
N SER A 272 20.44 1.54 -6.62
CA SER A 272 19.87 1.23 -7.94
C SER A 272 18.40 1.65 -8.06
N VAL A 273 17.60 1.37 -7.03
CA VAL A 273 16.17 1.69 -7.01
C VAL A 273 15.96 3.21 -7.05
N LEU A 274 16.60 3.94 -6.14
CA LEU A 274 16.46 5.39 -6.06
C LEU A 274 16.92 6.06 -7.37
N HIS A 275 18.07 5.66 -7.89
CA HIS A 275 18.62 6.16 -9.15
C HIS A 275 17.67 5.92 -10.34
N SER A 276 17.14 4.71 -10.46
CA SER A 276 16.29 4.33 -11.59
C SER A 276 14.96 5.08 -11.57
N PHE A 277 14.35 5.23 -10.39
CA PHE A 277 13.11 5.99 -10.21
C PHE A 277 13.33 7.48 -10.51
N GLU A 278 14.46 8.06 -10.07
CA GLU A 278 14.83 9.44 -10.38
C GLU A 278 14.96 9.67 -11.89
N ILE A 279 15.70 8.82 -12.61
CA ILE A 279 15.85 8.90 -14.07
C ILE A 279 14.49 8.77 -14.78
N ALA A 280 13.63 7.87 -14.30
CA ALA A 280 12.30 7.67 -14.86
C ALA A 280 11.32 8.81 -14.55
N GLY A 281 11.70 9.79 -13.72
CA GLY A 281 10.80 10.85 -13.26
C GLY A 281 9.68 10.34 -12.35
N ALA A 282 9.85 9.17 -11.75
CA ALA A 282 8.89 8.54 -10.85
C ALA A 282 9.17 8.95 -9.40
N ARG A 283 8.15 9.43 -8.70
CA ARG A 283 8.26 9.88 -7.30
C ARG A 283 8.62 8.70 -6.39
N ILE A 284 9.71 8.85 -5.66
CA ILE A 284 10.18 7.95 -4.61
C ILE A 284 10.82 8.80 -3.50
N VAL A 285 10.91 8.25 -2.29
CA VAL A 285 11.61 8.90 -1.16
C VAL A 285 12.66 7.95 -0.57
N ASP A 286 13.81 8.47 -0.18
CA ASP A 286 14.79 7.69 0.58
C ASP A 286 14.37 7.59 2.06
N HIS A 287 14.90 6.58 2.76
CA HIS A 287 14.48 6.28 4.12
C HIS A 287 14.97 7.30 5.16
N HIS A 288 16.04 8.06 4.89
CA HIS A 288 16.50 9.12 5.80
C HIS A 288 15.58 10.33 5.74
N ARG A 289 15.18 10.72 4.53
CA ARG A 289 14.19 11.77 4.32
C ARG A 289 12.82 11.38 4.86
N ALA A 290 12.32 10.18 4.55
CA ALA A 290 11.04 9.71 5.08
C ALA A 290 11.01 9.71 6.62
N SER A 291 12.11 9.29 7.25
CA SER A 291 12.25 9.35 8.71
C SER A 291 12.22 10.77 9.26
N SER A 292 12.89 11.72 8.58
CA SER A 292 12.88 13.14 8.98
C SER A 292 11.50 13.76 8.81
N GLU A 293 10.81 13.46 7.70
CA GLU A 293 9.42 13.89 7.44
C GLU A 293 8.45 13.32 8.49
N PHE A 294 8.67 12.08 8.96
CA PHE A 294 7.88 11.49 10.05
C PHE A 294 8.09 12.20 11.40
N MET A 295 9.32 12.64 11.70
CA MET A 295 9.58 13.43 12.91
C MET A 295 8.92 14.81 12.83
N GLU A 296 8.89 15.43 11.65
CA GLU A 296 8.14 16.66 11.43
C GLU A 296 6.63 16.45 11.63
N PHE A 297 6.07 15.37 11.08
CA PHE A 297 4.68 14.98 11.32
C PHE A 297 4.41 14.86 12.82
N THR A 298 5.29 14.18 13.57
CA THR A 298 5.17 14.02 15.01
C THR A 298 5.13 15.36 15.75
N ALA A 299 6.02 16.29 15.39
CA ALA A 299 6.03 17.62 15.97
C ALA A 299 4.74 18.41 15.67
N ARG A 300 4.17 18.26 14.46
CA ARG A 300 2.90 18.89 14.07
C ARG A 300 1.71 18.34 14.86
N GLU A 301 1.66 17.03 15.06
CA GLU A 301 0.60 16.38 15.85
C GLU A 301 0.66 16.80 17.32
N MET A 302 1.86 16.79 17.92
CA MET A 302 2.07 17.25 19.30
C MET A 302 1.69 18.71 19.49
N LYS A 303 2.07 19.60 18.55
CA LYS A 303 1.66 21.02 18.58
C LYS A 303 0.15 21.18 18.51
N ALA A 304 -0.54 20.28 17.82
CA ALA A 304 -1.99 20.26 17.74
C ALA A 304 -2.67 19.50 18.90
N GLY A 305 -1.91 19.10 19.93
CA GLY A 305 -2.43 18.41 21.11
C GLY A 305 -2.85 16.96 20.86
N ARG A 306 -2.37 16.33 19.78
CA ARG A 306 -2.69 14.94 19.42
C ARG A 306 -1.51 14.00 19.71
N ALA A 307 -1.83 12.83 20.23
CA ALA A 307 -0.87 11.74 20.38
C ALA A 307 -0.59 11.08 19.02
N VAL A 308 0.63 10.59 18.83
CA VAL A 308 1.04 9.88 17.61
C VAL A 308 0.96 8.38 17.86
N SER A 309 0.10 7.70 17.11
CA SER A 309 0.09 6.24 17.03
C SER A 309 1.20 5.76 16.11
N ALA A 310 2.07 4.84 16.56
CA ALA A 310 3.17 4.34 15.74
C ALA A 310 3.64 2.95 16.21
N ASP A 311 3.95 2.07 15.26
CA ASP A 311 4.58 0.76 15.51
C ASP A 311 6.05 0.84 15.13
N TRP A 312 6.94 0.70 16.13
CA TRP A 312 8.39 0.82 15.93
C TRP A 312 8.91 -0.14 14.84
N SER A 313 8.35 -1.35 14.76
CA SER A 313 8.79 -2.37 13.79
C SER A 313 8.44 -2.03 12.34
N TRP A 314 7.52 -1.10 12.13
CA TRP A 314 7.11 -0.60 10.81
C TRP A 314 7.66 0.78 10.48
N ILE A 315 7.86 1.64 11.50
CA ILE A 315 8.37 3.00 11.30
C ILE A 315 9.88 3.02 11.11
N VAL A 316 10.64 2.16 11.80
CA VAL A 316 12.10 2.09 11.61
C VAL A 316 12.42 1.42 10.28
N PRO A 317 13.17 2.06 9.37
CA PRO A 317 13.50 1.47 8.08
C PRO A 317 14.28 0.14 8.23
N PRO A 318 14.07 -0.82 7.31
CA PRO A 318 14.68 -2.15 7.39
C PRO A 318 16.19 -2.17 7.08
N MET A 319 16.77 -1.02 6.72
CA MET A 319 18.22 -0.81 6.63
C MET A 319 18.59 0.51 7.31
N SER A 320 19.82 0.58 7.82
CA SER A 320 20.36 1.81 8.42
C SER A 320 19.51 2.37 9.58
N GLY A 321 18.80 1.50 10.32
CA GLY A 321 17.82 1.91 11.33
C GLY A 321 18.35 2.95 12.31
N SER A 322 19.45 2.66 13.03
CA SER A 322 20.05 3.58 14.00
C SER A 322 20.71 4.84 13.39
N ALA A 323 20.78 4.94 12.07
CA ALA A 323 21.18 6.15 11.37
C ALA A 323 19.96 7.02 10.98
N THR A 324 18.76 6.66 11.46
CA THR A 324 17.53 7.43 11.25
C THR A 324 17.00 7.97 12.58
N PRO A 325 16.39 9.17 12.59
CA PRO A 325 15.92 9.78 13.84
C PRO A 325 14.79 9.00 14.50
N VAL A 326 14.01 8.22 13.74
CA VAL A 326 12.87 7.45 14.25
C VAL A 326 13.28 6.26 15.11
N PHE A 327 14.52 5.79 15.01
CA PHE A 327 15.03 4.67 15.81
C PHE A 327 15.14 5.00 17.29
N HIS A 328 15.47 6.25 17.62
CA HIS A 328 15.79 6.70 18.98
C HIS A 328 14.56 7.07 19.82
N GLN A 329 13.36 6.84 19.29
CA GLN A 329 12.09 7.15 19.95
C GLN A 329 11.35 5.87 20.33
N GLN A 330 10.58 5.94 21.41
CA GLN A 330 9.63 4.90 21.75
C GLN A 330 8.31 5.18 21.05
N TRP A 331 7.78 4.16 20.37
CA TRP A 331 6.53 4.25 19.63
C TRP A 331 5.50 3.30 20.26
N THR A 332 4.23 3.71 20.27
CA THR A 332 3.12 2.90 20.75
C THR A 332 1.99 2.95 19.74
N ASP A 333 1.50 1.77 19.33
CA ASP A 333 0.27 1.69 18.56
C ASP A 333 -0.91 1.95 19.50
N LEU A 334 -1.61 3.06 19.25
CA LEU A 334 -2.74 3.51 20.06
C LEU A 334 -4.07 2.94 19.56
N HIS A 335 -4.08 2.22 18.43
CA HIS A 335 -5.27 1.64 17.80
C HIS A 335 -6.43 2.65 17.66
N VAL A 336 -6.11 3.88 17.27
CA VAL A 336 -7.08 4.99 17.15
C VAL A 336 -7.84 4.93 15.83
N LEU A 337 -9.14 5.24 15.88
CA LEU A 337 -10.00 5.33 14.71
C LEU A 337 -10.32 6.80 14.35
N PRO A 338 -10.60 7.13 13.09
CA PRO A 338 -10.61 6.28 11.88
C PRO A 338 -9.27 5.63 11.54
N ASP A 339 -9.26 4.48 10.85
CA ASP A 339 -8.03 3.81 10.37
C ASP A 339 -8.31 2.90 9.15
N PHE A 340 -7.26 2.57 8.41
CA PHE A 340 -7.24 1.46 7.47
C PHE A 340 -6.79 0.21 8.23
N ILE A 341 -7.72 -0.70 8.47
CA ILE A 341 -7.50 -1.91 9.26
C ILE A 341 -7.38 -3.14 8.37
N SER A 342 -6.55 -4.09 8.79
CA SER A 342 -6.49 -5.40 8.15
C SER A 342 -7.82 -6.12 8.30
N GLN A 343 -8.17 -6.91 7.29
CA GLN A 343 -9.35 -7.76 7.26
C GLN A 343 -8.97 -9.12 6.64
N PRO A 344 -9.73 -10.20 6.91
CA PRO A 344 -9.46 -11.50 6.33
C PRO A 344 -9.42 -11.43 4.80
N LYS A 345 -8.50 -12.19 4.18
CA LYS A 345 -8.42 -12.26 2.72
C LYS A 345 -9.74 -12.77 2.17
N ALA A 346 -10.27 -12.11 1.15
CA ALA A 346 -11.59 -12.43 0.61
C ALA A 346 -11.66 -13.88 0.07
N TRP A 347 -10.56 -14.37 -0.50
CA TRP A 347 -10.47 -15.70 -1.09
C TRP A 347 -10.26 -16.84 -0.07
N GLU A 348 -9.78 -16.57 1.14
CA GLU A 348 -9.62 -17.61 2.17
C GLU A 348 -10.97 -18.16 2.67
N ASN A 349 -12.01 -17.32 2.65
CA ASN A 349 -13.36 -17.68 3.06
C ASN A 349 -14.28 -18.01 1.87
N PHE A 350 -13.78 -17.93 0.64
CA PHE A 350 -14.56 -18.25 -0.54
C PHE A 350 -14.67 -19.76 -0.71
N ARG A 351 -15.83 -20.32 -0.36
CA ARG A 351 -16.21 -21.68 -0.79
C ARG A 351 -16.90 -21.54 -2.13
N GLY A 352 -16.15 -21.70 -3.21
CA GLY A 352 -16.75 -21.85 -4.53
C GLY A 352 -17.71 -23.04 -4.48
N ASN A 353 -18.97 -22.81 -4.83
CA ASN A 353 -19.93 -23.90 -5.00
C ASN A 353 -19.54 -24.77 -6.21
#